data_AF-X0VCQ7-F1
#
_entry.id   AF-X0VCQ7-F1
#
_cell.length_a   1.000
_cell.length_b   1.000
_cell.length_c   1.000
_cell.angle_alpha   90.00
_cell.angle_beta   90.00
_cell.angle_gamma   90.00
#
_symmetry.space_group_name_H-M   'P 1'
#
loop_
_entity.id
_entity.type
_entity.pdbx_description
1 polymer ?
#
loop_
_entity_poly.entity_id
_entity_poly.type
_entity_poly.pdbx_seq_one_letter_code
_entity_poly.pdbx_strand_id
1 'polypeptide(L)'
;MAKTERQRYDASSIDVLRGVEGIRNNPTMYIGSTGSRGLHHLLWEIIDNSVDEALEGFGKKIIVAITESGTICVEDLGRGIPVGIHQQEQVSALDLVLTEIHAGGKLRNKENGSYTASGGVHGIGASAVNALSEWMK
;
A
#
# COMPACT_ATOMS: atom_id res chain seq x y z
N MET A 1 -36.18 20.92 -26.52
CA MET A 1 -35.43 19.71 -26.09
C MET A 1 -33.98 19.90 -26.50
N ALA A 2 -33.06 20.02 -25.54
CA ALA A 2 -31.63 20.15 -25.84
C ALA A 2 -31.12 18.81 -26.37
N LYS A 3 -30.45 18.83 -27.52
CA LYS A 3 -29.86 17.66 -28.17
C LYS A 3 -28.59 17.32 -27.39
N THR A 4 -28.57 16.23 -26.63
CA THR A 4 -27.36 15.74 -25.99
C THR A 4 -26.38 15.31 -27.08
N GLU A 5 -25.29 16.04 -27.27
CA GLU A 5 -24.19 15.60 -28.13
C GLU A 5 -23.62 14.29 -27.57
N ARG A 6 -23.67 13.21 -28.36
CA ARG A 6 -22.94 12.00 -28.02
C ARG A 6 -21.46 12.31 -28.18
N GLN A 7 -20.71 12.32 -27.08
CA GLN A 7 -19.26 12.31 -27.14
C GLN A 7 -18.81 11.11 -27.99
N ARG A 8 -17.92 11.39 -28.96
CA ARG A 8 -17.36 10.38 -29.83
C ARG A 8 -16.41 9.52 -28.99
N TYR A 9 -16.72 8.22 -28.88
CA TYR A 9 -15.84 7.26 -28.22
C TYR A 9 -14.72 6.87 -29.18
N ASP A 10 -13.51 7.34 -28.90
CA ASP A 10 -12.29 7.03 -29.65
C ASP A 10 -11.10 6.79 -28.69
N ALA A 11 -9.89 6.65 -29.23
CA ALA A 11 -8.71 6.34 -28.42
C ALA A 11 -8.43 7.38 -27.31
N SER A 12 -8.88 8.63 -27.47
CA SER A 12 -8.74 9.66 -26.44
C SER A 12 -9.69 9.49 -25.26
N SER A 13 -10.70 8.61 -25.38
CA SER A 13 -11.64 8.27 -24.30
C SER A 13 -11.10 7.21 -23.33
N ILE A 14 -9.87 6.73 -23.53
CA ILE A 14 -9.26 5.69 -22.69
C ILE A 14 -8.34 6.35 -21.66
N ASP A 15 -8.77 6.35 -20.41
CA ASP A 15 -7.98 6.85 -19.29
C ASP A 15 -7.02 5.77 -18.75
N VAL A 16 -5.82 6.19 -18.33
CA VAL A 16 -4.82 5.34 -17.70
C VAL A 16 -4.45 5.93 -16.35
N LEU A 17 -4.84 5.25 -15.27
CA LEU A 17 -4.47 5.62 -13.91
C LEU A 17 -3.13 4.97 -13.57
N ARG A 18 -2.13 5.76 -13.15
CA ARG A 18 -0.79 5.27 -12.81
C ARG A 18 -0.53 5.28 -11.31
N GLY A 19 0.30 4.33 -10.84
CA GLY A 19 0.68 4.20 -9.44
C GLY A 19 -0.54 4.17 -8.50
N VAL A 20 -0.48 4.97 -7.43
CA VAL A 20 -1.56 5.09 -6.43
C VAL A 20 -2.85 5.77 -6.92
N GLU A 21 -2.87 6.37 -8.11
CA GLU A 21 -4.06 7.06 -8.62
C GLU A 21 -5.24 6.10 -8.84
N GLY A 22 -4.94 4.85 -9.24
CA GLY A 22 -5.94 3.79 -9.36
C GLY A 22 -6.63 3.49 -8.03
N ILE A 23 -5.88 3.53 -6.93
CA ILE A 23 -6.38 3.29 -5.57
C ILE A 23 -7.33 4.41 -5.14
N ARG A 24 -6.96 5.68 -5.38
CA ARG A 24 -7.79 6.83 -5.01
C ARG A 24 -9.12 6.87 -5.76
N ASN A 25 -9.11 6.49 -7.03
CA ASN A 25 -10.32 6.44 -7.84
C ASN A 25 -11.23 5.26 -7.47
N ASN A 26 -10.65 4.14 -7.05
CA ASN A 26 -11.40 2.89 -6.79
C ASN A 26 -11.05 2.25 -5.44
N PRO A 27 -11.18 2.97 -4.30
CA PRO A 27 -10.67 2.51 -3.00
C PRO A 27 -11.28 1.16 -2.57
N THR A 28 -12.55 0.94 -2.85
CA THR A 28 -13.25 -0.30 -2.46
C THR A 28 -12.68 -1.55 -3.13
N MET A 29 -12.00 -1.43 -4.28
CA MET A 29 -11.31 -2.55 -4.92
C MET A 29 -10.11 -3.03 -4.09
N TYR A 30 -9.46 -2.11 -3.39
CA TYR A 30 -8.22 -2.36 -2.66
C TYR A 30 -8.48 -2.63 -1.17
N ILE A 31 -9.45 -1.93 -0.56
CA ILE A 31 -9.72 -2.01 0.89
C ILE A 31 -11.12 -2.54 1.23
N GLY A 32 -11.86 -3.02 0.22
CA GLY A 32 -13.18 -3.65 0.34
C GLY A 32 -14.34 -2.72 0.65
N SER A 33 -14.13 -1.61 1.37
CA SER A 33 -15.16 -0.64 1.74
C SER A 33 -14.53 0.71 2.08
N THR A 34 -15.27 1.82 1.99
CA THR A 34 -14.86 3.14 2.51
C THR A 34 -15.50 3.46 3.87
N GLY A 35 -16.26 2.52 4.44
CA GLY A 35 -16.79 2.63 5.81
C GLY A 35 -15.79 2.17 6.86
N SER A 36 -16.28 1.94 8.09
CA SER A 36 -15.45 1.54 9.25
C SER A 36 -14.59 0.30 8.99
N ARG A 37 -15.09 -0.68 8.23
CA ARG A 37 -14.33 -1.87 7.86
C ARG A 37 -13.08 -1.54 7.05
N GLY A 38 -13.20 -0.66 6.06
CA GLY A 38 -12.08 -0.22 5.24
C GLY A 38 -11.07 0.59 6.02
N LEU A 39 -11.55 1.48 6.89
CA LEU A 39 -10.69 2.25 7.79
C LEU A 39 -9.81 1.33 8.65
N HIS A 40 -10.38 0.30 9.27
CA HIS A 40 -9.59 -0.66 10.04
C HIS A 40 -8.69 -1.53 9.15
N HIS A 41 -9.12 -1.83 7.92
CA HIS A 41 -8.29 -2.56 6.96
C HIS A 41 -6.99 -1.83 6.63
N LEU A 42 -7.03 -0.50 6.50
CA LEU A 42 -5.81 0.32 6.37
C LEU A 42 -4.84 0.12 7.54
N LEU A 43 -5.37 0.04 8.76
CA LEU A 43 -4.54 -0.25 9.94
C LEU A 43 -3.98 -1.68 9.89
N TRP A 44 -4.80 -2.66 9.52
CA TRP A 44 -4.37 -4.06 9.41
C TRP A 44 -3.23 -4.23 8.42
N GLU A 45 -3.26 -3.54 7.27
CA GLU A 45 -2.18 -3.58 6.28
C GLU A 45 -0.81 -3.16 6.83
N ILE A 46 -0.77 -2.19 7.76
CA ILE A 46 0.49 -1.79 8.39
C ILE A 46 0.90 -2.78 9.50
N ILE A 47 -0.05 -3.19 10.34
CA ILE A 47 0.22 -4.17 11.42
C ILE A 47 0.70 -5.50 10.84
N ASP A 48 0.07 -5.99 9.78
CA ASP A 48 0.42 -7.26 9.13
C ASP A 48 1.84 -7.21 8.54
N ASN A 49 2.27 -6.05 8.02
CA ASN A 49 3.66 -5.87 7.60
C ASN A 49 4.65 -5.99 8.76
N SER A 50 4.32 -5.44 9.93
CA SER A 50 5.13 -5.60 11.15
C SER A 50 5.11 -7.05 11.68
N VAL A 51 3.98 -7.75 11.57
CA VAL A 51 3.88 -9.18 11.93
C VAL A 51 4.71 -10.04 11.00
N ASP A 52 4.73 -9.74 9.70
CA ASP A 52 5.57 -10.46 8.73
C ASP A 52 7.07 -10.32 9.04
N GLU A 53 7.54 -9.18 9.57
CA GLU A 53 8.91 -9.08 10.10
C GLU A 53 9.14 -10.01 11.30
N ALA A 54 8.19 -10.04 12.24
CA ALA A 54 8.28 -10.89 13.42
C ALA A 54 8.25 -12.40 13.07
N LEU A 55 7.49 -12.80 12.05
CA LEU A 55 7.45 -14.18 11.54
C LEU A 55 8.79 -14.62 10.95
N GLU A 56 9.55 -13.69 10.36
CA GLU A 56 10.92 -13.94 9.90
C GLU A 56 11.96 -13.83 11.02
N GLY A 57 11.52 -13.64 12.27
CA GLY A 57 12.37 -13.57 13.45
C GLY A 57 12.95 -12.19 13.74
N PHE A 58 12.47 -11.14 13.06
CA PHE A 58 12.92 -9.76 13.25
C PHE A 58 11.92 -8.95 14.07
N GLY A 59 12.37 -8.38 15.18
CA GLY A 59 11.51 -7.64 16.09
C GLY A 59 10.72 -8.56 17.03
N LYS A 60 10.44 -8.05 18.23
CA LYS A 60 9.70 -8.77 19.30
C LYS A 60 8.56 -7.94 19.87
N LYS A 61 8.33 -6.75 19.31
CA LYS A 61 7.39 -5.76 19.82
C LYS A 61 6.82 -4.98 18.64
N ILE A 62 5.49 -4.88 18.63
CA ILE A 62 4.72 -4.00 17.76
C ILE A 62 3.91 -3.11 18.70
N ILE A 63 3.97 -1.80 18.50
CA ILE A 63 3.25 -0.80 19.29
C ILE A 63 2.25 -0.13 18.37
N VAL A 64 0.98 -0.12 18.79
CA VAL A 64 -0.09 0.59 18.09
C VAL A 64 -0.63 1.65 19.04
N ALA A 65 -0.63 2.91 18.58
CA ALA A 65 -1.12 4.04 19.35
C ALA A 65 -2.07 4.88 18.52
N ILE A 66 -3.17 5.30 19.13
CA ILE A 66 -4.07 6.32 18.59
C ILE A 66 -3.73 7.63 19.29
N THR A 67 -3.41 8.66 18.51
CA THR A 67 -3.09 9.99 19.05
C THR A 67 -4.36 10.76 19.37
N GLU A 68 -4.23 11.83 20.16
CA GLU A 68 -5.35 12.73 20.45
C GLU A 68 -5.93 13.39 19.20
N SER A 69 -5.13 13.56 18.13
CA SER A 69 -5.61 14.08 16.84
C SER A 69 -6.25 13.01 15.95
N GLY A 70 -6.45 11.79 16.46
CA GLY A 70 -7.09 10.69 15.72
C GLY A 70 -6.20 9.99 14.70
N THR A 71 -4.90 10.27 14.68
CA THR A 71 -3.94 9.56 13.82
C THR A 71 -3.52 8.25 14.49
N ILE A 72 -3.19 7.25 13.69
CA ILE A 72 -2.72 5.96 14.20
C ILE A 72 -1.24 5.81 13.87
N CYS A 73 -0.45 5.41 14.85
CA CYS A 73 0.96 5.10 14.70
C CYS A 73 1.17 3.61 14.96
N VAL A 74 1.88 2.95 14.05
CA VAL A 74 2.35 1.56 14.19
C VAL A 74 3.86 1.59 14.17
N GLU A 75 4.49 1.12 15.24
CA GLU A 75 5.94 1.03 15.39
C GLU A 75 6.33 -0.43 15.60
N ASP A 76 7.35 -0.90 14.89
CA ASP A 76 7.94 -2.21 15.09
C ASP A 76 9.47 -2.14 15.23
N LEU A 77 10.05 -3.25 15.64
CA LEU A 77 11.50 -3.43 15.79
C LEU A 77 12.04 -4.43 14.74
N GLY A 78 11.42 -4.48 13.57
CA GLY A 78 11.87 -5.29 12.44
C GLY A 78 13.16 -4.75 11.81
N ARG A 79 13.48 -5.24 10.61
CA ARG A 79 14.67 -4.79 9.86
C ARG A 79 14.55 -3.36 9.35
N GLY A 80 13.31 -2.87 9.23
CA GLY A 80 12.97 -1.62 8.57
C GLY A 80 12.81 -1.77 7.06
N ILE A 81 12.01 -0.87 6.47
CA ILE A 81 11.84 -0.80 5.02
C ILE A 81 13.18 -0.36 4.39
N PRO A 82 13.66 -1.01 3.31
CA PRO A 82 14.85 -0.55 2.60
C PRO A 82 14.69 0.88 2.07
N VAL A 83 15.65 1.76 2.38
CA VAL A 83 15.65 3.17 1.96
C VAL A 83 16.62 3.50 0.83
N GLY A 84 17.43 2.51 0.40
CA GLY A 84 18.40 2.70 -0.68
C GLY A 84 17.76 2.89 -2.06
N ILE A 85 18.52 3.41 -3.01
CA ILE A 85 18.06 3.61 -4.40
C ILE A 85 17.85 2.26 -5.09
N HIS A 86 16.66 2.08 -5.68
CA HIS A 86 16.34 0.95 -6.53
C HIS A 86 16.99 1.12 -7.90
N GLN A 87 17.80 0.15 -8.34
CA GLN A 87 18.63 0.28 -9.54
C GLN A 87 17.85 0.44 -10.84
N GLN A 88 16.64 -0.11 -10.96
CA GLN A 88 15.86 -0.04 -12.20
C GLN A 88 15.01 1.23 -12.25
N GLU A 89 14.39 1.60 -11.14
CA GLU A 89 13.43 2.70 -11.07
C GLU A 89 14.06 4.04 -10.70
N GLN A 90 15.33 4.03 -10.26
CA GLN A 90 16.12 5.24 -9.94
C GLN A 90 15.50 6.14 -8.85
N VAL A 91 14.64 5.58 -8.01
CA VAL A 91 14.04 6.20 -6.81
C VAL A 91 14.35 5.34 -5.59
N SER A 92 14.07 5.83 -4.37
CA SER A 92 14.29 5.02 -3.17
C SER A 92 13.35 3.81 -3.14
N ALA A 93 13.80 2.69 -2.58
CA ALA A 93 12.95 1.52 -2.39
C ALA A 93 11.76 1.83 -1.45
N LEU A 94 11.93 2.79 -0.52
CA LEU A 94 10.85 3.32 0.31
C LEU A 94 9.78 4.01 -0.54
N ASP A 95 10.17 4.88 -1.46
CA ASP A 95 9.22 5.56 -2.35
C ASP A 95 8.44 4.53 -3.17
N LEU A 96 9.12 3.54 -3.77
CA LEU A 96 8.45 2.51 -4.56
C LEU A 96 7.38 1.75 -3.80
N VAL A 97 7.68 1.28 -2.58
CA VAL A 97 6.68 0.51 -1.81
C VAL A 97 5.50 1.37 -1.34
N LEU A 98 5.65 2.70 -1.31
CA LEU A 98 4.60 3.63 -0.89
C LEU A 98 3.83 4.25 -2.08
N THR A 99 4.39 4.30 -3.29
CA THR A 99 3.79 5.00 -4.44
C THR A 99 3.45 4.12 -5.63
N GLU A 100 3.95 2.88 -5.67
CA GLU A 100 3.64 1.92 -6.72
C GLU A 100 2.73 0.79 -6.22
N ILE A 101 1.99 0.20 -7.16
CA ILE A 101 1.25 -1.05 -6.94
C ILE A 101 2.10 -2.22 -7.42
N HIS A 102 1.99 -3.36 -6.73
CA HIS A 102 2.78 -4.56 -7.02
C HIS A 102 4.29 -4.34 -6.87
N ALA A 103 4.69 -3.54 -5.88
CA ALA A 103 6.08 -3.35 -5.47
C ALA A 103 6.29 -3.86 -4.04
N GLY A 104 7.25 -4.76 -3.83
CA GLY A 104 7.59 -5.26 -2.50
C GLY A 104 8.48 -6.50 -2.47
N GLY A 105 9.08 -6.76 -1.30
CA GLY A 105 9.99 -7.90 -1.07
C GLY A 105 9.31 -9.26 -0.93
N LYS A 106 7.97 -9.30 -0.93
CA LYS A 106 7.13 -10.50 -0.69
C LYS A 106 6.54 -11.11 -1.97
N LEU A 107 6.91 -10.58 -3.14
CA LEU A 107 6.36 -11.00 -4.43
C LEU A 107 7.02 -12.26 -5.02
N ARG A 108 8.22 -12.60 -4.55
CA ARG A 108 8.99 -13.76 -5.03
C ARG A 108 8.61 -15.00 -4.23
N ASN A 109 8.71 -16.17 -4.88
CA ASN A 109 8.45 -17.45 -4.22
C ASN A 109 9.33 -17.63 -2.97
N LYS A 110 8.75 -18.26 -1.94
CA LYS A 110 9.32 -18.42 -0.58
C LYS A 110 10.74 -18.99 -0.53
N GLU A 111 11.13 -19.80 -1.51
CA GLU A 111 12.47 -20.43 -1.58
C GLU A 111 13.60 -19.43 -1.91
N ASN A 112 13.29 -18.31 -2.56
CA ASN A 112 14.26 -17.30 -3.01
C ASN A 112 13.83 -15.86 -2.62
N GLY A 113 12.91 -15.74 -1.65
CA GLY A 113 12.31 -14.49 -1.20
C GLY A 113 12.94 -13.96 0.08
N SER A 114 12.68 -12.69 0.39
CA SER A 114 13.08 -12.06 1.65
C SER A 114 12.22 -12.48 2.85
N TYR A 115 11.12 -13.19 2.57
CA TYR A 115 10.17 -13.74 3.54
C TYR A 115 9.84 -15.19 3.18
N THR A 116 10.09 -16.10 4.12
CA THR A 116 9.75 -17.53 4.04
C THR A 116 8.27 -17.78 4.40
N ALA A 117 7.67 -16.93 5.23
CA ALA A 117 6.24 -16.89 5.52
C ALA A 117 5.76 -15.43 5.66
N SER A 118 4.73 -15.06 4.89
CA SER A 118 4.09 -13.74 5.00
C SER A 118 2.60 -13.83 4.68
N GLY A 119 1.81 -12.95 5.29
CA GLY A 119 0.42 -12.70 4.92
C GLY A 119 0.30 -11.75 3.72
N GLY A 120 1.20 -10.77 3.62
CA GLY A 120 1.21 -9.80 2.52
C GLY A 120 1.86 -10.34 1.25
N VAL A 121 1.10 -10.55 0.18
CA VAL A 121 1.62 -11.14 -1.08
C VAL A 121 1.41 -10.29 -2.33
N HIS A 122 0.62 -9.22 -2.25
CA HIS A 122 0.23 -8.44 -3.43
C HIS A 122 1.11 -7.22 -3.72
N GLY A 123 1.87 -6.73 -2.72
CA GLY A 123 2.66 -5.50 -2.84
C GLY A 123 1.81 -4.24 -3.02
N ILE A 124 0.68 -4.13 -2.30
CA ILE A 124 -0.26 -3.00 -2.39
C ILE A 124 -0.60 -2.39 -1.02
N GLY A 125 -0.55 -3.14 0.08
CA GLY A 125 -1.05 -2.69 1.39
C GLY A 125 -0.56 -1.31 1.83
N ALA A 126 0.76 -1.13 1.93
CA ALA A 126 1.35 0.14 2.35
C ALA A 126 1.07 1.29 1.36
N SER A 127 1.11 1.04 0.05
CA SER A 127 0.78 2.06 -0.94
C SER A 127 -0.71 2.42 -0.94
N ALA A 128 -1.62 1.49 -0.58
CA ALA A 128 -3.03 1.80 -0.37
C ALA A 128 -3.25 2.68 0.86
N VAL A 129 -2.54 2.42 1.96
CA VAL A 129 -2.57 3.28 3.15
C VAL A 129 -2.07 4.67 2.84
N ASN A 130 -0.93 4.79 2.14
CA ASN A 130 -0.40 6.09 1.72
C ASN A 130 -1.37 6.82 0.76
N ALA A 131 -1.95 6.10 -0.21
CA ALA A 131 -2.86 6.66 -1.19
C ALA A 131 -4.13 7.25 -0.58
N LEU A 132 -4.66 6.59 0.46
CA LEU A 132 -5.95 6.90 1.10
C LEU A 132 -5.80 7.68 2.41
N SER A 133 -4.59 8.09 2.77
CA SER A 133 -4.32 9.01 3.86
C SER A 133 -4.12 10.43 3.31
N GLU A 134 -4.57 11.44 4.06
CA GLU A 134 -4.24 12.84 3.73
C GLU A 134 -2.72 13.11 3.84
N TRP A 135 -2.05 12.40 4.76
CA TRP A 135 -0.60 12.38 4.92
C TRP A 135 -0.15 11.07 5.61
N MET A 136 1.11 10.69 5.41
CA MET A 136 1.78 9.56 6.06
C MET A 136 3.22 9.98 6.43
N LYS A 137 3.75 9.49 7.56
CA LYS A 137 5.11 9.80 8.04
C LYS A 137 5.78 8.58 8.65
#